data_AF-K3WYQ8-F1
#
_entry.id   AF-K3WYQ8-F1
#
_cell.length_a   1.000
_cell.length_b   1.000
_cell.length_c   1.000
_cell.angle_alpha   90.00
_cell.angle_beta   90.00
_cell.angle_gamma   90.00
#
_symmetry.space_group_name_H-M   'P 1'
#
loop_
_entity.id
_entity.type
_entity.pdbx_description
1 polymer ?
#
loop_
_entity_poly.entity_id
_entity_poly.type
_entity_poly.pdbx_seq_one_letter_code
_entity_poly.pdbx_strand_id
1 'polypeptide(L)'
;MGPAIRVAFKLMSSIGGKMLVFQSSLPSTGQGALRNRENPRMLGTDKEQTLLNPTDTFYRSNAIEFCRQQVSVDTFLFSSQYQDIATIGALSKFSAGQVYYYPAFTVEKDGEKFKSELAHCLARETGWEAVMRVRCTKGMRLANFYGNMFLRGPDLLALPTCHADSTFAIEITHSDALLSSTTISVQAALLYTNSGGERRIRVHTLCIPVTK
;
A
#
# COMPACT_ATOMS: atom_id res chain seq x y z
N MET A 1 -11.85 -12.10 -10.83
CA MET A 1 -11.19 -10.87 -10.33
C MET A 1 -10.34 -10.16 -11.39
N GLY A 2 -9.33 -10.82 -11.99
CA GLY A 2 -8.38 -10.14 -12.90
C GLY A 2 -8.99 -9.36 -14.07
N PRO A 3 -9.93 -9.92 -14.87
CA PRO A 3 -10.60 -9.14 -15.92
C PRO A 3 -11.39 -7.94 -15.38
N ALA A 4 -12.05 -8.09 -14.23
CA ALA A 4 -12.85 -7.03 -13.62
C ALA A 4 -12.00 -5.83 -13.19
N ILE A 5 -10.86 -6.07 -12.53
CA ILE A 5 -9.96 -4.97 -12.13
C ILE A 5 -9.35 -4.25 -13.33
N ARG A 6 -9.09 -4.95 -14.44
CA ARG A 6 -8.59 -4.33 -15.68
C ARG A 6 -9.64 -3.47 -16.37
N VAL A 7 -10.90 -3.90 -16.38
CA VAL A 7 -12.00 -3.09 -16.92
C VAL A 7 -12.21 -1.85 -16.05
N ALA A 8 -12.28 -2.02 -14.72
CA ALA A 8 -12.40 -0.90 -13.79
C ALA A 8 -11.24 0.10 -13.96
N PHE A 9 -10.01 -0.38 -14.07
CA PHE A 9 -8.85 0.47 -14.36
C PHE A 9 -9.01 1.27 -15.66
N LYS A 10 -9.42 0.64 -16.77
CA LYS A 10 -9.65 1.35 -18.03
C LYS A 10 -10.67 2.47 -17.89
N LEU A 11 -11.76 2.24 -17.16
CA LEU A 11 -12.79 3.24 -16.88
C LEU A 11 -12.26 4.42 -16.04
N MET A 12 -11.33 4.16 -15.13
CA MET A 12 -10.77 5.16 -14.23
C MET A 12 -9.55 5.88 -14.79
N SER A 13 -8.88 5.32 -15.81
CA SER A 13 -7.55 5.72 -16.26
C SER A 13 -7.41 7.19 -16.70
N SER A 14 -8.51 7.85 -17.08
CA SER A 14 -8.50 9.27 -17.46
C SER A 14 -8.44 10.23 -16.27
N ILE A 15 -8.84 9.80 -15.07
CA ILE A 15 -8.98 10.66 -13.88
C ILE A 15 -8.15 10.14 -12.70
N GLY A 16 -8.00 8.82 -12.57
CA GLY A 16 -7.45 8.19 -11.38
C GLY A 16 -8.55 7.92 -10.32
N GLY A 17 -8.12 7.76 -9.07
CA GLY A 17 -9.01 7.61 -7.91
C GLY A 17 -8.75 6.33 -7.12
N LYS A 18 -9.81 5.77 -6.55
CA LYS A 18 -9.74 4.62 -5.64
C LYS A 18 -10.73 3.53 -6.05
N MET A 19 -10.22 2.31 -6.20
CA MET A 19 -10.99 1.12 -6.52
C MET A 19 -11.20 0.30 -5.24
N LEU A 20 -12.45 -0.01 -4.90
CA LEU A 20 -12.78 -0.93 -3.81
C LEU A 20 -13.14 -2.29 -4.40
N VAL A 21 -12.35 -3.31 -4.10
CA VAL A 21 -12.54 -4.68 -4.60
C VAL A 21 -13.06 -5.56 -3.48
N PHE A 22 -14.28 -6.06 -3.63
CA PHE A 22 -14.90 -7.00 -2.70
C PHE A 22 -14.79 -8.41 -3.29
N GLN A 23 -14.09 -9.33 -2.61
CA GLN A 23 -13.80 -10.66 -3.12
C GLN A 23 -14.01 -11.72 -2.04
N SER A 24 -14.82 -12.74 -2.35
CA SER A 24 -15.19 -13.80 -1.38
C SER A 24 -14.55 -15.17 -1.61
N SER A 25 -14.00 -15.41 -2.81
CA SER A 25 -13.40 -16.69 -3.18
C SER A 25 -12.04 -16.52 -3.85
N LEU A 26 -11.27 -17.60 -3.97
CA LEU A 26 -10.02 -17.59 -4.74
C LEU A 26 -10.33 -17.30 -6.21
N PRO A 27 -9.72 -16.27 -6.84
CA PRO A 27 -9.91 -16.02 -8.26
C PRO A 27 -9.29 -17.16 -9.09
N SER A 28 -10.08 -18.12 -9.56
CA SER A 28 -9.58 -19.33 -10.24
C SER A 28 -9.80 -19.35 -11.75
N THR A 29 -10.39 -18.29 -12.33
CA THR A 29 -10.72 -18.23 -13.77
C THR A 29 -10.28 -16.91 -14.39
N GLY A 30 -9.79 -16.99 -15.63
CA GLY A 30 -9.37 -15.84 -16.44
C GLY A 30 -7.96 -15.36 -16.15
N GLN A 31 -7.65 -14.14 -16.56
CA GLN A 31 -6.35 -13.51 -16.30
C GLN A 31 -6.14 -13.34 -14.78
N GLY A 32 -4.92 -13.63 -14.30
CA GLY A 32 -4.61 -13.62 -12.87
C GLY A 32 -5.26 -14.74 -12.07
N ALA A 33 -5.66 -15.85 -12.73
CA ALA A 33 -6.17 -17.02 -12.04
C ALA A 33 -5.11 -17.63 -11.10
N LEU A 34 -5.52 -17.93 -9.88
CA LEU A 34 -4.72 -18.49 -8.81
C LEU A 34 -5.17 -19.93 -8.53
N ARG A 35 -4.26 -20.72 -7.98
CA ARG A 35 -4.50 -22.10 -7.54
C ARG A 35 -4.33 -22.20 -6.04
N ASN A 36 -5.03 -23.13 -5.41
CA ASN A 36 -4.78 -23.43 -4.00
C ASN A 36 -3.36 -24.00 -3.86
N ARG A 37 -2.52 -23.31 -3.11
CA ARG A 37 -1.11 -23.66 -2.84
C ARG A 37 -0.83 -23.79 -1.36
N GLU A 38 -1.86 -23.82 -0.53
CA GLU A 38 -1.73 -24.05 0.90
C GLU A 38 -1.00 -25.38 1.15
N ASN A 39 0.02 -25.33 1.99
CA ASN A 39 0.80 -26.52 2.32
C ASN A 39 1.18 -26.52 3.80
N PRO A 40 0.38 -27.18 4.67
CA PRO A 40 0.66 -27.23 6.11
C PRO A 40 2.03 -27.82 6.46
N ARG A 41 2.61 -28.65 5.58
CA ARG A 41 3.93 -29.26 5.81
C ARG A 41 5.10 -28.28 5.72
N MET A 42 4.87 -27.08 5.15
CA MET A 42 5.90 -26.06 5.03
C MET A 42 5.94 -25.10 6.23
N LEU A 43 4.92 -25.10 7.08
CA LEU A 43 4.84 -24.21 8.25
C LEU A 43 5.97 -24.55 9.25
N GLY A 44 6.64 -23.52 9.77
CA GLY A 44 7.76 -23.67 10.70
C GLY A 44 9.06 -24.14 10.05
N THR A 45 9.11 -24.19 8.71
CA THR A 45 10.33 -24.54 7.95
C THR A 45 10.88 -23.34 7.20
N ASP A 46 12.13 -23.40 6.76
CA ASP A 46 12.74 -22.36 5.91
C ASP A 46 11.98 -22.10 4.59
N LYS A 47 11.12 -23.05 4.19
CA LYS A 47 10.28 -22.95 2.99
C LYS A 47 8.97 -22.20 3.24
N GLU A 48 8.60 -21.90 4.48
CA GLU A 48 7.38 -21.17 4.82
C GLU A 48 7.30 -19.82 4.10
N GLN A 49 8.43 -19.11 3.98
CA GLN A 49 8.53 -17.84 3.26
C GLN A 49 7.99 -17.91 1.83
N THR A 50 8.02 -19.07 1.18
CA THR A 50 7.51 -19.25 -0.18
C THR A 50 5.99 -19.12 -0.26
N LEU A 51 5.27 -19.41 0.84
CA LEU A 51 3.83 -19.22 0.97
C LEU A 51 3.46 -17.74 1.16
N LEU A 52 4.37 -16.95 1.73
CA LEU A 52 4.19 -15.52 1.97
C LEU A 52 4.50 -14.65 0.73
N ASN A 53 5.21 -15.22 -0.24
CA ASN A 53 5.53 -14.54 -1.49
C ASN A 53 4.39 -14.68 -2.50
N PRO A 54 4.06 -13.63 -3.26
CA PRO A 54 3.08 -13.72 -4.34
C PRO A 54 3.54 -14.72 -5.41
N THR A 55 2.64 -15.57 -5.90
CA THR A 55 2.96 -16.62 -6.88
C THR A 55 3.10 -16.09 -8.30
N ASP A 56 2.36 -15.03 -8.62
CA ASP A 56 2.28 -14.44 -9.96
C ASP A 56 2.59 -12.93 -9.90
N THR A 57 3.21 -12.43 -10.95
CA THR A 57 3.50 -11.02 -11.14
C THR A 57 2.28 -10.23 -11.61
N PHE A 58 1.21 -10.87 -12.13
CA PHE A 58 0.03 -10.20 -12.66
C PHE A 58 -0.49 -9.08 -11.74
N TYR A 59 -0.76 -9.40 -10.47
CA TYR A 59 -1.32 -8.44 -9.51
C TYR A 59 -0.34 -7.32 -9.18
N ARG A 60 0.94 -7.63 -8.99
CA ARG A 60 1.98 -6.62 -8.76
C ARG A 60 2.16 -5.69 -9.96
N SER A 61 2.23 -6.23 -11.17
CA SER A 61 2.42 -5.46 -12.40
C SER A 61 1.23 -4.53 -12.67
N ASN A 62 0.00 -5.04 -12.50
CA ASN A 62 -1.20 -4.20 -12.62
C ASN A 62 -1.23 -3.13 -11.51
N ALA A 63 -0.88 -3.45 -10.26
CA ALA A 63 -0.82 -2.46 -9.18
C ALA A 63 0.12 -1.28 -9.50
N ILE A 64 1.29 -1.58 -10.07
CA ILE A 64 2.25 -0.56 -10.50
C ILE A 64 1.68 0.27 -11.66
N GLU A 65 1.00 -0.36 -12.61
CA GLU A 65 0.31 0.34 -13.71
C GLU A 65 -0.80 1.26 -13.19
N PHE A 66 -1.61 0.78 -12.25
CA PHE A 66 -2.69 1.53 -11.63
C PHE A 66 -2.13 2.73 -10.87
N CYS A 67 -1.06 2.52 -10.10
CA CYS A 67 -0.35 3.57 -9.39
C CYS A 67 0.20 4.65 -10.34
N ARG A 68 0.63 4.28 -11.56
CA ARG A 68 1.09 5.25 -12.57
C ARG A 68 -0.02 6.20 -13.01
N GLN A 69 -1.24 5.71 -13.12
CA GLN A 69 -2.43 6.49 -13.46
C GLN A 69 -3.22 6.98 -12.24
N GLN A 70 -2.55 7.11 -11.08
CA GLN A 70 -3.18 7.62 -9.86
C GLN A 70 -4.42 6.81 -9.41
N VAL A 71 -4.43 5.51 -9.66
CA VAL A 71 -5.44 4.58 -9.15
C VAL A 71 -4.87 3.76 -8.00
N SER A 72 -5.49 3.84 -6.82
CA SER A 72 -5.26 2.90 -5.71
C SER A 72 -6.31 1.81 -5.65
N VAL A 73 -5.97 0.68 -5.02
CA VAL A 73 -6.88 -0.46 -4.84
C VAL A 73 -6.95 -0.83 -3.36
N ASP A 74 -8.14 -0.74 -2.77
CA ASP A 74 -8.43 -1.36 -1.48
C ASP A 74 -9.14 -2.69 -1.72
N THR A 75 -8.72 -3.76 -1.04
CA THR A 75 -9.31 -5.09 -1.16
C THR A 75 -10.02 -5.48 0.13
N PHE A 76 -11.32 -5.75 0.05
CA PHE A 76 -12.12 -6.36 1.09
C PHE A 76 -12.28 -7.85 0.79
N LEU A 77 -11.61 -8.68 1.58
CA LEU A 77 -11.48 -10.11 1.36
C LEU A 77 -12.28 -10.89 2.40
N PHE A 78 -13.33 -11.57 1.94
CA PHE A 78 -14.25 -12.36 2.77
C PHE A 78 -13.98 -13.84 2.54
N SER A 79 -13.11 -14.43 3.33
CA SER A 79 -12.63 -15.80 3.07
C SER A 79 -13.47 -16.82 3.85
N SER A 80 -14.14 -17.74 3.17
CA SER A 80 -14.60 -19.00 3.79
C SER A 80 -13.60 -20.15 3.61
N GLN A 81 -12.64 -19.98 2.69
CA GLN A 81 -11.62 -20.94 2.28
C GLN A 81 -10.38 -20.20 1.77
N TYR A 82 -9.26 -20.89 1.60
CA TYR A 82 -8.00 -20.31 1.10
C TYR A 82 -8.19 -19.35 -0.09
N GLN A 83 -7.69 -18.12 0.04
CA GLN A 83 -7.84 -17.02 -0.94
C GLN A 83 -6.52 -16.46 -1.51
N ASP A 84 -5.36 -16.99 -1.08
CA ASP A 84 -4.04 -16.49 -1.47
C ASP A 84 -3.85 -14.97 -1.30
N ILE A 85 -4.03 -14.48 -0.08
CA ILE A 85 -3.89 -13.06 0.27
C ILE A 85 -2.48 -12.54 -0.04
N ALA A 86 -1.45 -13.38 0.07
CA ALA A 86 -0.08 -13.03 -0.28
C ALA A 86 0.04 -12.54 -1.73
N THR A 87 -0.69 -13.17 -2.66
CA THR A 87 -0.73 -12.76 -4.07
C THR A 87 -1.67 -11.58 -4.30
N ILE A 88 -2.89 -11.63 -3.75
CA ILE A 88 -3.91 -10.59 -3.98
C ILE A 88 -3.53 -9.25 -3.34
N GLY A 89 -2.97 -9.28 -2.13
CA GLY A 89 -2.57 -8.10 -1.36
C GLY A 89 -1.48 -7.27 -2.03
N ALA A 90 -0.78 -7.81 -3.04
CA ALA A 90 0.12 -7.04 -3.88
C ALA A 90 -0.60 -5.87 -4.59
N LEU A 91 -1.88 -6.01 -4.92
CA LEU A 91 -2.69 -4.91 -5.46
C LEU A 91 -2.68 -3.70 -4.55
N SER A 92 -3.12 -3.89 -3.31
CA SER A 92 -3.18 -2.81 -2.32
C SER A 92 -1.80 -2.30 -1.95
N LYS A 93 -0.83 -3.20 -1.74
CA LYS A 93 0.52 -2.83 -1.33
C LYS A 93 1.20 -1.90 -2.32
N PHE A 94 1.19 -2.23 -3.62
CA PHE A 94 1.92 -1.47 -4.64
C PHE A 94 1.10 -0.34 -5.28
N SER A 95 -0.19 -0.21 -4.97
CA SER A 95 -1.04 0.90 -5.39
C SER A 95 -1.37 1.90 -4.27
N ALA A 96 -0.75 1.74 -3.09
CA ALA A 96 -0.99 2.55 -1.89
C ALA A 96 -2.44 2.47 -1.35
N GLY A 97 -3.07 1.31 -1.49
CA GLY A 97 -4.35 1.00 -0.86
C GLY A 97 -4.21 0.16 0.41
N GLN A 98 -5.30 -0.48 0.82
CA GLN A 98 -5.41 -1.28 2.05
C GLN A 98 -5.96 -2.70 1.79
N VAL A 99 -5.64 -3.62 2.70
CA VAL A 99 -6.23 -4.98 2.70
C VAL A 99 -7.07 -5.12 3.96
N TYR A 100 -8.38 -5.33 3.78
CA TYR A 100 -9.33 -5.68 4.82
C TYR A 100 -9.62 -7.17 4.71
N TYR A 101 -9.36 -7.92 5.78
CA TYR A 101 -9.51 -9.37 5.78
C TYR A 101 -10.50 -9.84 6.84
N TYR A 102 -11.46 -10.64 6.40
CA TYR A 102 -12.52 -11.23 7.22
C TYR A 102 -12.48 -12.76 7.07
N PRO A 103 -11.72 -13.47 7.93
CA PRO A 103 -11.64 -14.92 7.91
C PRO A 103 -12.93 -15.56 8.46
N ALA A 104 -13.44 -16.55 7.73
CA ALA A 104 -14.70 -17.25 7.98
C ALA A 104 -15.85 -16.27 8.27
N PHE A 105 -16.05 -15.30 7.36
CA PHE A 105 -17.01 -14.21 7.55
C PHE A 105 -18.42 -14.74 7.83
N THR A 106 -19.01 -14.25 8.93
CA THR A 106 -20.45 -14.37 9.19
C THR A 106 -21.01 -13.01 9.57
N VAL A 107 -22.29 -12.76 9.26
CA VAL A 107 -22.92 -11.46 9.51
C VAL A 107 -22.98 -11.16 11.01
N GLU A 108 -23.24 -12.17 11.82
CA GLU A 108 -23.39 -12.05 13.28
C GLU A 108 -22.08 -11.65 13.96
N LYS A 109 -20.95 -12.14 13.44
CA LYS A 109 -19.62 -11.89 14.02
C LYS A 109 -18.94 -10.66 13.42
N ASP A 110 -18.95 -10.56 12.10
CA ASP A 110 -18.09 -9.64 11.35
C ASP A 110 -18.89 -8.50 10.68
N GLY A 111 -20.23 -8.54 10.69
CA GLY A 111 -21.08 -7.57 9.99
C GLY A 111 -20.87 -6.13 10.46
N GLU A 112 -20.85 -5.89 11.77
CA GLU A 112 -20.63 -4.53 12.31
C GLU A 112 -19.19 -4.06 12.07
N LYS A 113 -18.20 -4.97 12.16
CA LYS A 113 -16.81 -4.66 11.82
C LYS A 113 -16.69 -4.22 10.36
N PHE A 114 -17.22 -5.00 9.43
CA PHE A 114 -17.20 -4.69 8.00
C PHE A 114 -17.88 -3.35 7.72
N LYS A 115 -19.07 -3.12 8.28
CA LYS A 115 -19.81 -1.87 8.13
C LYS A 115 -19.01 -0.67 8.63
N SER A 116 -18.40 -0.78 9.82
CA SER A 116 -17.58 0.28 10.41
C SER A 116 -16.33 0.57 9.58
N GLU A 117 -15.60 -0.47 9.18
CA GLU A 117 -14.39 -0.33 8.36
C GLU A 117 -14.68 0.22 6.96
N LEU A 118 -15.80 -0.19 6.34
CA LEU A 118 -16.23 0.35 5.05
C LEU A 118 -16.66 1.82 5.19
N ALA A 119 -17.45 2.17 6.21
CA ALA A 119 -17.85 3.55 6.47
C ALA A 119 -16.63 4.45 6.70
N HIS A 120 -15.67 4.01 7.51
CA HIS A 120 -14.40 4.73 7.72
C HIS A 120 -13.58 4.86 6.44
N CYS A 121 -13.46 3.78 5.66
CA CYS A 121 -12.75 3.76 4.39
C CYS A 121 -13.30 4.77 3.36
N LEU A 122 -14.61 5.00 3.39
CA LEU A 122 -15.31 5.95 2.52
C LEU A 122 -15.29 7.39 3.04
N ALA A 123 -15.36 7.59 4.36
CA ALA A 123 -15.55 8.91 4.95
C ALA A 123 -14.25 9.58 5.45
N ARG A 124 -13.18 8.83 5.68
CA ARG A 124 -11.93 9.38 6.23
C ARG A 124 -11.28 10.42 5.30
N GLU A 125 -10.56 11.36 5.89
CA GLU A 125 -9.76 12.32 5.14
C GLU A 125 -8.76 11.58 4.24
N THR A 126 -8.87 11.86 2.95
CA THR A 126 -8.06 11.22 1.91
C THR A 126 -7.53 12.30 0.97
N GLY A 127 -6.22 12.31 0.78
CA GLY A 127 -5.53 13.04 -0.27
C GLY A 127 -5.39 12.18 -1.52
N TRP A 128 -5.58 12.80 -2.67
CA TRP A 128 -5.58 12.20 -4.00
C TRP A 128 -4.33 12.62 -4.78
N GLU A 129 -3.92 11.76 -5.72
CA GLU A 129 -2.75 11.99 -6.59
C GLU A 129 -1.52 12.41 -5.79
N ALA A 130 -1.32 11.76 -4.66
CA ALA A 130 -0.35 12.20 -3.69
C ALA A 130 1.04 11.67 -4.02
N VAL A 131 2.03 12.52 -3.75
CA VAL A 131 3.44 12.13 -3.77
C VAL A 131 4.10 12.66 -2.50
N MET A 132 4.87 11.81 -1.84
CA MET A 132 5.65 12.19 -0.68
C MET A 132 7.14 12.15 -1.02
N ARG A 133 7.84 13.22 -0.70
CA ARG A 133 9.30 13.26 -0.77
C ARG A 133 9.87 13.46 0.62
N VAL A 134 10.84 12.63 0.98
CA VAL A 134 11.54 12.74 2.26
C VAL A 134 12.97 13.19 2.01
N ARG A 135 13.44 14.12 2.85
CA ARG A 135 14.80 14.66 2.82
C ARG A 135 15.40 14.56 4.21
N CYS A 136 16.70 14.37 4.28
CA CYS A 136 17.47 14.37 5.52
C CYS A 136 18.70 15.27 5.39
N THR A 137 19.26 15.69 6.53
CA THR A 137 20.52 16.43 6.60
C THR A 137 21.63 15.72 5.83
N LYS A 138 22.54 16.50 5.21
CA LYS A 138 23.75 15.99 4.56
C LYS A 138 24.54 15.11 5.53
N GLY A 139 25.07 13.98 5.04
CA GLY A 139 25.71 12.96 5.86
C GLY A 139 24.77 11.84 6.32
N MET A 140 23.47 11.98 6.06
CA MET A 140 22.46 10.93 6.22
C MET A 140 21.93 10.50 4.85
N ARG A 141 21.51 9.23 4.75
CA ARG A 141 20.91 8.63 3.56
C ARG A 141 19.62 7.91 3.94
N LEU A 142 18.59 8.05 3.12
CA LEU A 142 17.38 7.23 3.21
C LEU A 142 17.66 5.88 2.55
N ALA A 143 17.74 4.81 3.34
CA ALA A 143 18.16 3.49 2.89
C ALA A 143 16.98 2.65 2.38
N ASN A 144 15.92 2.53 3.18
CA ASN A 144 14.76 1.72 2.88
C ASN A 144 13.46 2.43 3.24
N PHE A 145 12.39 2.04 2.56
CA PHE A 145 11.04 2.55 2.79
C PHE A 145 10.08 1.38 2.99
N TYR A 146 9.19 1.51 3.97
CA TYR A 146 8.24 0.47 4.34
C TYR A 146 6.83 1.07 4.43
N GLY A 147 5.85 0.30 3.95
CA GLY A 147 4.43 0.70 3.89
C GLY A 147 3.79 0.31 2.55
N ASN A 148 2.52 0.65 2.38
CA ASN A 148 1.80 0.47 1.12
C ASN A 148 2.03 1.68 0.22
N MET A 149 2.86 1.50 -0.80
CA MET A 149 3.41 2.58 -1.61
C MET A 149 4.12 2.01 -2.84
N PHE A 150 4.41 2.90 -3.79
CA PHE A 150 5.33 2.60 -4.88
C PHE A 150 6.45 3.64 -4.93
N LEU A 151 7.71 3.20 -4.91
CA LEU A 151 8.86 4.11 -5.05
C LEU A 151 9.09 4.47 -6.51
N ARG A 152 9.08 5.78 -6.81
CA ARG A 152 9.45 6.35 -8.11
C ARG A 152 10.83 7.03 -7.99
N GLY A 153 11.89 6.24 -8.07
CA GLY A 153 13.25 6.72 -7.82
C GLY A 153 13.67 6.54 -6.35
N PRO A 154 14.76 7.19 -5.91
CA PRO A 154 15.38 6.89 -4.62
C PRO A 154 14.64 7.47 -3.41
N ASP A 155 13.91 8.58 -3.57
CA ASP A 155 13.38 9.38 -2.45
C ASP A 155 11.93 9.84 -2.63
N LEU A 156 11.23 9.35 -3.67
CA LEU A 156 9.88 9.79 -4.02
C LEU A 156 8.89 8.63 -3.93
N LEU A 157 7.94 8.76 -3.01
CA LEU A 157 6.86 7.82 -2.77
C LEU A 157 5.66 8.25 -3.61
N ALA A 158 5.19 7.37 -4.48
CA ALA A 158 3.92 7.53 -5.20
C ALA A 158 2.78 6.92 -4.38
N LEU A 159 1.79 7.75 -4.09
CA LEU A 159 0.68 7.46 -3.19
C LEU A 159 -0.62 7.94 -3.86
N PRO A 160 -1.18 7.21 -4.86
CA PRO A 160 -2.42 7.60 -5.53
C PRO A 160 -3.52 8.04 -4.56
N THR A 161 -3.59 7.37 -3.41
CA THR A 161 -4.30 7.85 -2.22
C THR A 161 -3.39 7.85 -1.01
N CYS A 162 -3.48 8.89 -0.18
CA CYS A 162 -2.86 8.96 1.14
C CYS A 162 -3.92 9.44 2.14
N HIS A 163 -4.25 8.63 3.14
CA HIS A 163 -5.32 8.90 4.08
C HIS A 163 -4.79 9.09 5.50
N ALA A 164 -5.65 9.52 6.43
CA ALA A 164 -5.27 9.79 7.82
C ALA A 164 -4.57 8.60 8.52
N ASP A 165 -4.98 7.37 8.20
CA ASP A 165 -4.37 6.15 8.77
C ASP A 165 -3.10 5.65 8.03
N SER A 166 -2.69 6.30 6.93
CA SER A 166 -1.54 5.86 6.15
C SER A 166 -0.25 6.04 6.95
N THR A 167 0.46 4.94 7.20
CA THR A 167 1.72 4.95 7.94
C THR A 167 2.87 4.47 7.07
N PHE A 168 3.99 5.18 7.15
CA PHE A 168 5.22 4.84 6.44
C PHE A 168 6.38 4.81 7.42
N ALA A 169 7.28 3.85 7.27
CA ALA A 169 8.54 3.83 8.00
C ALA A 169 9.70 4.00 7.01
N ILE A 170 10.72 4.75 7.43
CA ILE A 170 11.87 5.09 6.60
C ILE A 170 13.12 4.79 7.41
N GLU A 171 13.96 3.94 6.86
CA GLU A 171 15.26 3.63 7.44
C GLU A 171 16.26 4.68 6.99
N ILE A 172 16.96 5.27 7.96
CA ILE A 172 17.96 6.31 7.73
C ILE A 172 19.30 5.79 8.22
N THR A 173 20.30 5.84 7.34
CA THR A 173 21.67 5.38 7.63
C THR A 173 22.64 6.55 7.49
N HIS A 174 23.80 6.46 8.15
CA HIS A 174 24.89 7.40 7.92
C HIS A 174 25.51 7.16 6.54
N SER A 175 25.75 8.23 5.78
CA SER A 175 26.56 8.18 4.57
C SER A 175 28.03 8.50 4.85
N ASP A 176 28.29 9.32 5.87
CA ASP A 176 29.61 9.85 6.18
C ASP A 176 30.10 9.31 7.53
N ALA A 177 31.41 9.09 7.67
CA ALA A 177 32.01 8.53 8.89
C ALA A 177 31.88 9.45 10.12
N LEU A 178 31.75 10.76 9.91
CA LEU A 178 31.63 11.78 10.96
C LEU A 178 30.57 12.81 10.56
N LEU A 179 29.53 12.97 11.38
CA LEU A 179 28.60 14.10 11.27
C LEU A 179 29.21 15.32 11.94
N SER A 180 29.38 16.42 11.20
CA SER A 180 29.85 17.71 11.75
C SER A 180 28.72 18.52 12.40
N SER A 181 27.46 18.15 12.14
CA SER A 181 26.29 18.84 12.67
C SER A 181 25.94 18.32 14.07
N THR A 182 25.51 19.20 14.96
CA THR A 182 24.96 18.86 16.29
C THR A 182 23.48 18.45 16.24
N THR A 183 22.86 18.49 15.07
CA THR A 183 21.46 18.11 14.87
C THR A 183 21.27 17.48 13.49
N ILE A 184 20.48 16.40 13.43
CA ILE A 184 19.96 15.83 12.19
C ILE A 184 18.51 16.32 12.02
N SER A 185 18.18 16.77 10.82
CA SER A 185 16.82 17.13 10.45
C SER A 185 16.30 16.15 9.40
N VAL A 186 15.03 15.77 9.55
CA VAL A 186 14.28 14.99 8.57
C VAL A 186 13.05 15.80 8.20
N GLN A 187 12.79 15.95 6.91
CA GLN A 187 11.63 16.66 6.40
C GLN A 187 10.86 15.77 5.43
N ALA A 188 9.58 15.55 5.73
CA ALA A 188 8.63 14.90 4.83
C ALA A 188 7.71 15.96 4.23
N ALA A 189 7.63 16.01 2.90
CA ALA A 189 6.71 16.88 2.17
C ALA A 189 5.75 16.03 1.34
N LEU A 190 4.46 16.08 1.68
CA LEU A 190 3.37 15.43 0.97
C LEU A 190 2.66 16.46 0.10
N LEU A 191 2.76 16.31 -1.21
CA LEU A 191 1.98 17.07 -2.19
C LEU A 191 0.75 16.21 -2.57
N TYR A 192 -0.45 16.74 -2.43
CA TYR A 192 -1.70 16.01 -2.69
C TYR A 192 -2.83 16.96 -3.11
N THR A 193 -3.90 16.40 -3.68
CA THR A 193 -5.16 17.11 -3.95
C THR A 193 -6.17 16.68 -2.90
N ASN A 194 -6.84 17.60 -2.20
CA ASN A 194 -7.90 17.22 -1.25
C ASN A 194 -9.20 16.87 -1.99
N SER A 195 -10.20 16.32 -1.30
CA SER A 195 -11.51 16.01 -1.91
C SER A 195 -12.30 17.25 -2.37
N GLY A 196 -11.87 18.46 -2.00
CA GLY A 196 -12.40 19.71 -2.50
C GLY A 196 -11.77 20.19 -3.82
N GLY A 197 -10.80 19.44 -4.37
CA GLY A 197 -10.13 19.78 -5.63
C GLY A 197 -8.95 20.74 -5.49
N GLU A 198 -8.49 21.02 -4.26
CA GLU A 198 -7.38 21.94 -4.02
C GLU A 198 -6.06 21.19 -3.92
N ARG A 199 -5.04 21.66 -4.66
CA ARG A 199 -3.68 21.15 -4.55
C ARG A 199 -2.98 21.76 -3.33
N ARG A 200 -2.55 20.92 -2.39
CA ARG A 200 -1.96 21.30 -1.11
C ARG A 200 -0.62 20.61 -0.88
N ILE A 201 0.22 21.24 -0.05
CA ILE A 201 1.46 20.64 0.46
C ILE A 201 1.37 20.58 1.98
N ARG A 202 1.53 19.39 2.56
CA ARG A 202 1.70 19.18 4.00
C ARG A 202 3.17 18.90 4.28
N VAL A 203 3.78 19.65 5.20
CA VAL A 203 5.21 19.52 5.54
C VAL A 203 5.35 19.18 7.01
N HIS A 204 6.14 18.14 7.30
CA HIS A 204 6.58 17.81 8.66
C HIS A 204 8.10 17.91 8.70
N THR A 205 8.63 18.67 9.66
CA THR A 205 10.07 18.78 9.91
C THR A 205 10.35 18.32 11.33
N LEU A 206 11.24 17.35 11.48
CA LEU A 206 11.72 16.84 12.76
C LEU A 206 13.21 17.14 12.87
N CYS A 207 13.62 17.71 14.01
CA CYS A 207 15.02 17.96 14.34
C CYS A 207 15.41 17.12 15.55
N ILE A 208 16.47 16.34 15.44
CA ILE A 208 16.94 15.40 16.46
C ILE A 208 18.37 15.80 16.82
N PRO A 209 18.65 16.14 18.09
CA PRO A 209 20.01 16.41 18.54
C PRO A 209 20.85 15.14 18.43
N VAL A 210 22.10 15.27 17.99
CA VAL A 210 23.04 14.14 17.97
C VAL A 210 24.04 14.26 19.11
N THR A 211 24.33 13.13 19.73
CA THR A 211 25.45 12.97 20.65
C THR A 211 26.57 12.21 19.95
N LYS A 212 27.80 12.47 20.38
CA LYS A 212 28.95 11.63 20.05
C LYS A 212 28.85 10.29 20.77
#